data_AF-A0A7J2J905-F1
#
_entry.id   AF-A0A7J2J905-F1
#
_cell.length_a   1.000
_cell.length_b   1.000
_cell.length_c   1.000
_cell.angle_alpha   90.00
_cell.angle_beta   90.00
_cell.angle_gamma   90.00
#
_symmetry.space_group_name_H-M   'P 1'
#
loop_
_entity.id
_entity.type
_entity.pdbx_description
1 polymer ?
#
loop_
_entity_poly.entity_id
_entity_poly.type
_entity_poly.pdbx_seq_one_letter_code
_entity_poly.pdbx_strand_id
1 'polypeptide(L)' 'MDLFEEVYRLTRQIPKGKVSTYGAIAKALGDIRASRAVGFALNQ' A
#
# COMPACT_ATOMS: atom_id res chain seq x y z
N MET A 1 -1.86 14.76 5.45
CA MET A 1 -1.56 13.34 5.66
C MET A 1 -0.98 12.83 4.36
N ASP A 2 0.24 12.32 4.40
CA ASP A 2 0.96 11.92 3.20
C ASP A 2 0.53 10.50 2.79
N LEU A 3 0.15 10.33 1.52
CA LEU A 3 -0.23 9.04 0.95
C LEU A 3 0.93 8.04 1.04
N PHE A 4 2.17 8.50 0.89
CA PHE A 4 3.36 7.65 0.95
C PHE A 4 3.55 7.06 2.34
N GLU A 5 3.48 7.90 3.38
CA GLU A 5 3.62 7.48 4.78
C GLU A 5 2.60 6.41 5.15
N GLU A 6 1.34 6.59 4.72
CA GLU A 6 0.27 5.65 5.01
C GLU A 6 0.45 4.30 4.27
N VAL A 7 0.92 4.34 3.01
CA VAL A 7 1.32 3.13 2.27
C VAL A 7 2.42 2.38 3.02
N TYR A 8 3.47 3.07 3.49
CA TYR A 8 4.53 2.44 4.27
C TYR A 8 4.01 1.85 5.59
N ARG A 9 3.14 2.57 6.31
CA ARG A 9 2.52 2.11 7.55
C ARG A 9 1.73 0.82 7.36
N LEU A 10 0.98 0.70 6.27
CA LEU A 10 0.23 -0.51 5.93
C LEU A 10 1.14 -1.65 5.49
N THR A 11 2.15 -1.35 4.67
CA THR A 11 3.08 -2.37 4.15
C THR A 11 3.90 -3.01 5.28
N ARG A 12 4.27 -2.25 6.31
CA ARG A 12 5.00 -2.75 7.49
C ARG A 12 4.20 -3.73 8.36
N GLN A 13 2.88 -3.80 8.20
CA GLN A 13 2.02 -4.74 8.93
C GLN A 13 2.00 -6.13 8.30
N ILE A 14 2.57 -6.30 7.09
CA ILE A 14 2.61 -7.59 6.41
C ILE A 14 3.54 -8.54 7.19
N PRO A 15 3.04 -9.69 7.70
CA PRO A 15 3.86 -10.63 8.44
C PRO A 15 4.95 -11.26 7.59
N LYS A 16 6.05 -11.70 8.23
CA LYS A 16 7.12 -12.44 7.54
C LYS A 16 6.56 -13.70 6.87
N GLY A 17 7.00 -13.97 5.64
CA GLY A 17 6.53 -15.10 4.84
C GLY A 17 5.14 -14.92 4.22
N LYS A 18 4.54 -13.73 4.36
CA LYS A 18 3.31 -13.34 3.67
C LYS A 18 3.58 -12.23 2.66
N VAL A 19 2.69 -12.13 1.69
CA VAL A 19 2.70 -11.09 0.67
C VAL A 19 1.33 -10.43 0.62
N SER A 20 1.31 -9.17 0.18
CA SER A 20 0.09 -8.43 -0.12
C SER A 20 0.21 -7.84 -1.52
N THR A 21 -0.90 -7.35 -2.07
CA THR A 21 -0.94 -6.74 -3.40
C THR A 21 -1.17 -5.23 -3.30
N TYR A 22 -0.75 -4.48 -4.33
CA TYR A 22 -1.02 -3.05 -4.39
C TYR A 22 -2.52 -2.73 -4.29
N GLY A 23 -3.38 -3.58 -4.87
CA GLY A 23 -4.83 -3.44 -4.74
C GLY A 23 -5.36 -3.69 -3.34
N ALA A 24 -4.77 -4.61 -2.58
CA ALA A 24 -5.15 -4.83 -1.18
C ALA A 24 -4.78 -3.63 -0.30
N ILE A 25 -3.60 -3.03 -0.53
CA ILE A 25 -3.18 -1.82 0.18
C ILE A 25 -4.06 -0.63 -0.23
N ALA A 26 -4.33 -0.45 -1.52
CA ALA A 26 -5.23 0.59 -2.03
C ALA A 26 -6.65 0.46 -1.45
N LYS A 27 -7.16 -0.77 -1.34
CA LYS A 27 -8.43 -1.05 -0.65
C LYS A 27 -8.40 -0.68 0.83
N ALA A 28 -7.29 -0.95 1.53
CA ALA A 28 -7.12 -0.57 2.93
C ALA A 28 -7.03 0.96 3.13
N LEU A 29 -6.60 1.69 2.11
CA LEU A 29 -6.63 3.16 2.05
C LEU A 29 -8.02 3.73 1.72
N GLY A 30 -9.01 2.88 1.41
CA GLY A 30 -10.37 3.30 1.06
C GLY A 30 -10.59 3.59 -0.43
N ASP A 31 -9.56 3.49 -1.27
CA ASP A 31 -9.69 3.66 -2.73
C ASP A 31 -9.03 2.52 -3.50
N ILE A 32 -9.84 1.56 -3.95
CA ILE A 32 -9.40 0.43 -4.78
C ILE A 32 -8.67 0.88 -6.08
N ARG A 33 -9.02 2.05 -6.63
CA ARG A 33 -8.43 2.57 -7.87
C ARG A 33 -7.03 3.14 -7.68
N ALA A 34 -6.64 3.41 -6.43
CA ALA A 34 -5.31 3.94 -6.08
C ALA A 34 -4.17 2.91 -6.21
N SER A 35 -4.45 1.68 -6.67
CA SER A 35 -3.46 0.60 -6.85
C SER A 35 -2.19 1.03 -7.61
N ARG A 36 -2.33 1.86 -8.65
CA ARG A 36 -1.17 2.39 -9.39
C ARG A 36 -0.35 3.38 -8.57
N ALA A 37 -1.01 4.27 -7.82
CA ALA A 37 -0.36 5.23 -6.94
C ALA A 37 0.44 4.53 -5.84
N VAL A 38 -0.11 3.45 -5.26
CA VAL A 38 0.61 2.58 -4.31
C VAL A 38 1.85 1.96 -4.95
N GLY A 39 1.75 1.50 -6.20
CA GLY A 39 2.92 0.98 -6.94
C GLY A 39 4.01 2.03 -7.14
N PHE A 40 3.64 3.26 -7.52
CA PHE A 40 4.59 4.37 -7.61
C PHE A 40 5.20 4.73 -6.25
N ALA A 41 4.42 4.67 -5.17
CA ALA A 41 4.88 4.94 -3.81
C ALA A 41 5.94 3.96 -3.31
N LEU A 42 5.86 2.69 -3.72
CA LEU A 42 6.79 1.64 -3.32
C LEU A 42 7.96 1.44 -4.29
N ASN A 43 7.93 2.11 -5.45
CA ASN A 43 8.99 2.04 -6.48
C ASN A 43 9.83 3.33 -6.55
N GLN A 44 9.66 4.23 -5.60
CA GLN A 44 10.61 5.31 -5.31
C GLN A 44 11.50 4.87 -4.15
#